data_AF-A0A9D7ANI8-F1
#
_entry.id   AF-A0A9D7ANI8-F1
#
_cell.length_a   1.000
_cell.length_b   1.000
_cell.length_c   1.000
_cell.angle_alpha   90.00
_cell.angle_beta   90.00
_cell.angle_gamma   90.00
#
_symmetry.space_group_name_H-M   'P 1'
#
loop_
_entity.id
_entity.type
_entity.pdbx_description
1 polymer ?
#
loop_
_entity_poly.entity_id
_entity_poly.type
_entity_poly.pdbx_seq_one_letter_code
_entity_poly.pdbx_strand_id
1 'polypeptide(L)'
;MQAKASSEDMEVAARLGYWRYLNHDYRDRYRQHRDAEEASTKAAWEAANPDQRTWWDKFLCRKPPEYRRPPNSPLTYPAFEPTDVQLQNMQRLSKVLFDRWATSREGYVIDLVDLYREQGRFDEAALVISSMEIKSDDVTGQLIATLIKEKQPAPLRYRM
;
A
#
# COMPACT_ATOMS: atom_id res chain seq x y z
N MET A 1 5.84 -23.75 28.28
CA MET A 1 6.04 -23.15 26.93
C MET A 1 5.23 -21.88 26.69
N GLN A 2 4.13 -21.59 27.42
CA GLN A 2 3.29 -20.39 27.20
C GLN A 2 4.02 -19.04 27.37
N ALA A 3 4.93 -18.90 28.34
CA ALA A 3 5.60 -17.61 28.60
C ALA A 3 6.51 -17.12 27.46
N LYS A 4 7.04 -18.03 26.62
CA LYS A 4 7.89 -17.67 25.48
C LYS A 4 7.05 -17.18 24.30
N ALA A 5 5.94 -17.87 24.02
CA ALA A 5 5.00 -17.47 22.98
C ALA A 5 4.39 -16.08 23.26
N SER A 6 4.00 -15.80 24.51
CA SER A 6 3.51 -14.47 24.89
C SER A 6 4.56 -13.36 24.75
N SER A 7 5.84 -13.68 24.96
CA SER A 7 6.93 -12.72 24.78
C SER A 7 7.18 -12.41 23.30
N GLU A 8 7.06 -13.40 22.43
CA GLU A 8 7.24 -13.25 20.99
C GLU A 8 6.08 -12.47 20.35
N ASP A 9 4.83 -12.80 20.71
CA ASP A 9 3.65 -12.05 20.25
C ASP A 9 3.72 -10.57 20.66
N MET A 10 4.22 -10.29 21.87
CA MET A 10 4.45 -8.93 22.34
C MET A 10 5.56 -8.23 21.55
N GLU A 11 6.67 -8.91 21.23
CA GLU A 11 7.73 -8.37 20.36
C GLU A 11 7.18 -8.03 18.97
N VAL A 12 6.41 -8.94 18.37
CA VAL A 12 5.78 -8.74 17.05
C VAL A 12 4.85 -7.53 17.07
N ALA A 13 3.96 -7.43 18.06
CA ALA A 13 3.03 -6.31 18.18
C ALA A 13 3.76 -4.97 18.33
N ALA A 14 4.78 -4.91 19.20
CA ALA A 14 5.59 -3.71 19.40
C ALA A 14 6.34 -3.30 18.12
N ARG A 15 6.97 -4.26 17.44
CA ARG A 15 7.74 -4.00 16.21
C ARG A 15 6.86 -3.62 15.02
N LEU A 16 5.67 -4.22 14.90
CA LEU A 16 4.67 -3.81 13.90
C LEU A 16 4.19 -2.39 14.15
N GLY A 17 3.89 -2.05 15.41
CA GLY A 17 3.54 -0.68 15.81
C GLY A 17 4.65 0.30 15.47
N TYR A 18 5.90 -0.06 15.79
CA TYR A 18 7.05 0.79 15.51
C TYR A 18 7.34 0.94 14.01
N TRP A 19 7.22 -0.13 13.22
CA TRP A 19 7.32 -0.08 11.75
C TRP A 19 6.28 0.87 11.15
N ARG A 20 5.02 0.79 11.60
CA ARG A 20 3.96 1.70 11.16
C ARG A 20 4.22 3.15 11.56
N TYR A 21 4.72 3.37 12.76
CA TYR A 21 5.10 4.70 13.25
C TYR A 21 6.23 5.30 12.42
N LEU A 22 7.30 4.54 12.19
CA LEU A 22 8.44 5.01 11.40
C LEU A 22 8.05 5.31 9.94
N ASN A 23 7.09 4.58 9.38
CA ASN A 23 6.59 4.82 8.02
C ASN A 23 5.51 5.90 7.93
N HIS A 24 5.08 6.49 9.06
CA HIS A 24 3.99 7.46 9.09
C HIS A 24 4.28 8.69 8.23
N ASP A 25 5.44 9.31 8.40
CA ASP A 25 5.82 10.52 7.67
C ASP A 25 5.91 10.29 6.15
N TYR A 26 6.39 9.12 5.73
CA TYR A 26 6.36 8.77 4.31
C TYR A 26 4.93 8.60 3.82
N ARG A 27 4.08 7.88 4.58
CA ARG A 27 2.69 7.68 4.19
C ARG A 27 1.99 9.01 4.01
N ASP A 28 2.20 9.97 4.92
CA ASP A 28 1.64 11.31 4.85
C ASP A 28 2.09 12.07 3.59
N ARG A 29 3.39 12.05 3.28
CA ARG A 29 3.92 12.60 2.02
C ARG A 29 3.29 11.93 0.80
N TYR A 30 3.13 10.61 0.84
CA TYR A 30 2.47 9.88 -0.23
C TYR A 30 0.99 10.28 -0.39
N ARG A 31 0.25 10.52 0.71
CA ARG A 31 -1.14 11.03 0.63
C ARG A 31 -1.18 12.38 -0.07
N GLN A 32 -0.35 13.30 0.38
CA GLN A 32 -0.30 14.66 -0.17
C GLN A 32 0.06 14.64 -1.66
N HIS A 33 1.01 13.80 -2.04
CA HIS A 33 1.38 13.58 -3.44
C HIS A 33 0.18 13.10 -4.27
N ARG A 34 -0.53 12.07 -3.79
CA ARG A 34 -1.71 11.51 -4.49
C ARG A 34 -2.88 12.48 -4.55
N ASP A 35 -3.11 13.24 -3.48
CA ASP A 35 -4.18 14.24 -3.43
C ASP A 35 -3.88 15.41 -4.38
N ALA A 36 -2.61 15.81 -4.52
CA ALA A 36 -2.18 16.83 -5.49
C ALA A 36 -2.33 16.35 -6.94
N GLU A 37 -1.93 15.10 -7.24
CA GLU A 37 -2.14 14.50 -8.57
C GLU A 37 -3.64 14.40 -8.91
N GLU A 38 -4.46 13.99 -7.95
CA GLU A 38 -5.90 13.88 -8.14
C GLU A 38 -6.55 15.24 -8.35
N ALA A 39 -6.14 16.25 -7.58
CA ALA A 39 -6.62 17.63 -7.75
C ALA A 39 -6.26 18.18 -9.13
N SER A 40 -5.03 17.95 -9.60
CA SER A 40 -4.59 18.35 -10.95
C SER A 40 -5.38 17.63 -12.05
N THR A 41 -5.54 16.32 -11.93
CA THR A 41 -6.30 15.50 -12.89
C THR A 41 -7.76 15.92 -12.95
N LYS A 42 -8.37 16.15 -11.78
CA LYS A 42 -9.75 16.62 -11.67
C LYS A 42 -9.93 18.01 -12.27
N ALA A 43 -9.02 18.95 -11.97
CA ALA A 43 -9.06 20.30 -12.54
C ALA A 43 -8.93 20.30 -14.08
N ALA A 44 -8.01 19.49 -14.62
CA ALA A 44 -7.86 19.32 -16.06
C ALA A 44 -9.12 18.72 -16.70
N TRP A 45 -9.74 17.75 -16.04
CA TRP A 45 -10.99 17.15 -16.51
C TRP A 45 -12.15 18.15 -16.46
N GLU A 46 -12.29 18.93 -15.39
CA GLU A 46 -13.33 19.96 -15.25
C GLU A 46 -13.17 21.06 -16.33
N ALA A 47 -11.94 21.48 -16.63
CA ALA A 47 -11.66 22.42 -17.69
C ALA A 47 -12.00 21.87 -19.09
N ALA A 48 -11.78 20.57 -19.32
CA ALA A 48 -12.12 19.90 -20.58
C ALA A 48 -13.61 19.55 -20.72
N ASN A 49 -14.36 19.49 -19.61
CA ASN A 49 -15.77 19.11 -19.56
C ASN A 49 -16.62 20.21 -18.91
N PRO A 50 -16.69 21.42 -19.50
CA PRO A 50 -17.54 22.47 -18.96
C PRO A 50 -19.01 22.05 -18.96
N ASP A 51 -19.75 22.46 -17.93
CA ASP A 51 -21.19 22.19 -17.84
C ASP A 51 -21.95 22.99 -18.90
N GLN A 52 -22.31 22.32 -20.00
CA GLN A 52 -23.09 22.91 -21.10
C GLN A 52 -24.61 22.84 -20.88
N ARG A 53 -25.08 22.39 -19.71
CA ARG A 53 -26.52 22.27 -19.42
C ARG A 53 -27.20 23.63 -19.43
N THR A 54 -28.31 23.71 -20.15
CA THR A 54 -29.18 24.89 -20.15
C THR A 54 -29.94 25.01 -18.84
N TRP A 55 -30.54 26.17 -18.61
CA TRP A 55 -31.41 26.40 -17.44
C TRP A 55 -32.57 25.38 -17.36
N TRP A 56 -33.14 25.00 -18.52
CA TRP A 56 -34.18 23.97 -18.61
C TRP A 56 -33.67 22.56 -18.28
N ASP A 57 -32.44 22.22 -18.68
CA ASP A 57 -31.83 20.93 -18.32
C ASP A 57 -31.64 20.78 -16.81
N LYS A 58 -31.29 21.87 -16.14
CA LYS A 58 -31.15 21.93 -14.68
C LYS A 58 -32.52 21.80 -13.99
N PHE A 59 -33.55 22.43 -14.54
CA PHE A 59 -34.92 22.30 -14.05
C PHE A 59 -35.44 20.85 -14.15
N LEU A 60 -35.12 20.14 -15.24
CA LEU A 60 -35.45 18.72 -15.43
C LEU A 60 -34.53 17.74 -14.66
N CYS A 61 -33.68 18.23 -13.75
CA CYS A 61 -32.76 17.42 -12.94
C CYS A 61 -31.83 16.51 -13.77
N ARG A 62 -31.45 16.92 -14.98
CA ARG A 62 -30.44 16.19 -15.77
C ARG A 62 -29.10 16.23 -15.06
N LYS A 63 -28.41 15.09 -14.96
CA LYS A 63 -27.15 14.99 -14.22
C LYS A 63 -26.04 15.82 -14.88
N PRO A 64 -25.19 16.52 -14.10
CA PRO A 64 -23.97 17.13 -14.62
C PRO A 64 -23.00 16.07 -15.15
N PRO A 65 -22.02 16.46 -15.97
CA PRO A 65 -20.86 15.61 -16.18
C PRO A 65 -20.22 15.29 -14.81
N GLU A 66 -20.04 14.01 -14.53
CA GLU A 66 -19.42 13.52 -13.29
C GLU A 66 -17.97 13.13 -13.57
N TYR A 67 -17.05 13.64 -12.74
CA TYR A 67 -15.65 13.29 -12.85
C TYR A 67 -15.46 11.78 -12.63
N ARG A 68 -14.74 11.15 -13.56
CA ARG A 68 -14.23 9.79 -13.42
C ARG A 68 -12.74 9.82 -13.71
N ARG A 69 -11.95 9.26 -12.78
CA ARG A 69 -10.51 9.16 -12.97
C ARG A 69 -10.22 8.41 -14.27
N PRO A 70 -9.37 8.94 -15.17
CA PRO A 70 -8.97 8.24 -16.37
C PRO A 70 -8.31 6.89 -16.03
N PRO A 71 -8.61 5.81 -16.77
CA PRO A 71 -8.07 4.48 -16.48
C PRO A 71 -6.54 4.40 -16.63
N ASN A 72 -5.95 5.28 -17.43
CA ASN A 72 -4.51 5.32 -17.70
C ASN A 72 -3.76 6.36 -16.85
N SER A 73 -4.32 6.80 -15.72
CA SER A 73 -3.60 7.70 -14.81
C SER A 73 -2.34 7.01 -14.29
N PRO A 74 -1.14 7.59 -14.49
CA PRO A 74 0.09 6.99 -13.99
C PRO A 74 0.03 6.90 -12.46
N LEU A 75 0.51 5.78 -11.93
CA LEU A 75 0.63 5.55 -10.50
C LEU A 75 2.05 5.95 -10.09
N THR A 76 2.22 7.20 -9.67
CA THR A 76 3.53 7.74 -9.29
C THR A 76 3.68 7.83 -7.77
N TYR A 77 4.93 7.93 -7.32
CA TYR A 77 5.28 7.83 -5.90
C TYR A 77 6.50 8.68 -5.57
N PRO A 78 6.58 9.26 -4.36
CA PRO A 78 7.81 9.87 -3.88
C PRO A 78 8.87 8.79 -3.63
N ALA A 79 10.15 9.13 -3.82
CA ALA A 79 11.25 8.21 -3.52
C ALA A 79 11.22 7.79 -2.04
N PHE A 80 11.41 6.50 -1.79
CA PHE A 80 11.46 5.90 -0.45
C PHE A 80 12.85 5.34 -0.19
N GLU A 81 13.50 5.87 0.84
CA GLU A 81 14.80 5.44 1.33
C GLU A 81 14.63 5.15 2.82
N PRO A 82 14.60 3.88 3.25
CA PRO A 82 14.47 3.56 4.66
C PRO A 82 15.75 3.90 5.43
N THR A 83 15.58 4.52 6.59
CA THR A 83 16.67 4.79 7.54
C THR A 83 17.26 3.51 8.12
N ASP A 84 18.48 3.56 8.66
CA ASP A 84 19.12 2.42 9.32
C ASP A 84 18.27 1.83 10.46
N VAL A 85 17.61 2.69 11.25
CA VAL A 85 16.73 2.28 12.35
C VAL A 85 15.49 1.55 11.81
N GLN A 86 14.90 2.06 10.72
CA GLN A 86 13.81 1.38 10.03
C GLN A 86 14.26 0.01 9.52
N LEU A 87 15.39 -0.04 8.81
CA LEU A 87 15.96 -1.28 8.27
C LEU A 87 16.20 -2.32 9.37
N GLN A 88 16.82 -1.94 10.49
CA GLN A 88 17.07 -2.85 11.61
C GLN A 88 15.77 -3.41 12.19
N ASN A 89 14.76 -2.57 12.38
CA ASN A 89 13.46 -3.04 12.87
C ASN A 89 12.79 -3.98 11.87
N MET A 90 12.80 -3.64 10.58
CA MET A 90 12.20 -4.44 9.51
C MET A 90 12.91 -5.80 9.36
N GLN A 91 14.24 -5.83 9.42
CA GLN A 91 15.02 -7.07 9.38
C GLN A 91 14.65 -8.00 10.54
N ARG A 92 14.63 -7.47 11.77
CA ARG A 92 14.27 -8.27 12.96
C ARG A 92 12.83 -8.75 12.89
N LEU A 93 11.89 -7.89 12.48
CA LEU A 93 10.49 -8.27 12.34
C LEU A 93 10.30 -9.32 11.24
N SER A 94 10.94 -9.16 10.09
CA SER A 94 10.86 -10.14 8.99
C SER A 94 11.34 -11.52 9.41
N LYS A 95 12.39 -11.61 10.24
CA LYS A 95 12.88 -12.87 10.79
C LYS A 95 11.85 -13.56 11.69
N VAL A 96 11.30 -12.82 12.66
CA VAL A 96 10.29 -13.38 13.59
C VAL A 96 9.03 -13.82 12.82
N LEU A 97 8.58 -13.01 11.87
CA LEU A 97 7.42 -13.37 11.05
C LEU A 97 7.70 -14.56 10.13
N PHE A 98 8.89 -14.67 9.56
CA PHE A 98 9.29 -15.82 8.75
C PHE A 98 9.31 -17.12 9.57
N ASP A 99 9.89 -17.10 10.77
CA ASP A 99 9.94 -18.28 11.66
C ASP A 99 8.51 -18.76 12.01
N ARG A 100 7.60 -17.82 12.28
CA ARG A 100 6.18 -18.10 12.53
C ARG A 100 5.47 -18.66 11.29
N TRP A 101 5.70 -18.04 10.13
CA TRP A 101 5.14 -18.49 8.86
C TRP A 101 5.61 -19.90 8.48
N ALA A 102 6.91 -20.19 8.66
CA ALA A 102 7.47 -21.52 8.39
C ALA A 102 6.87 -22.60 9.32
N THR A 103 6.53 -22.23 10.56
CA THR A 103 6.02 -23.16 11.57
C THR A 103 4.52 -23.42 11.46
N SER A 104 3.72 -22.37 11.21
CA SER A 104 2.25 -22.43 11.31
C SER A 104 1.52 -22.04 10.03
N ARG A 105 2.20 -21.38 9.08
CA ARG A 105 1.60 -20.70 7.91
C ARG A 105 0.45 -19.74 8.25
N GLU A 106 0.31 -19.36 9.51
CA GLU A 106 -0.78 -18.50 9.99
C GLU A 106 -0.31 -17.08 10.33
N GLY A 107 -1.06 -16.10 9.83
CA GLY A 107 -0.93 -14.69 10.20
C GLY A 107 0.18 -13.91 9.48
N TYR A 108 -0.04 -12.60 9.29
CA TYR A 108 0.96 -11.60 8.87
C TYR A 108 1.72 -11.86 7.55
N VAL A 109 1.26 -12.76 6.68
CA VAL A 109 1.94 -13.08 5.41
C VAL A 109 2.08 -11.84 4.54
N ILE A 110 1.04 -11.01 4.46
CA ILE A 110 1.09 -9.75 3.72
C ILE A 110 2.10 -8.77 4.34
N ASP A 111 2.14 -8.65 5.67
CA ASP A 111 3.11 -7.78 6.34
C ASP A 111 4.55 -8.28 6.12
N LEU A 112 4.77 -9.60 6.06
CA LEU A 112 6.07 -10.19 5.72
C LEU A 112 6.49 -9.86 4.28
N VAL A 113 5.56 -9.95 3.32
CA VAL A 113 5.81 -9.58 1.93
C VAL A 113 6.15 -8.09 1.81
N ASP A 114 5.37 -7.22 2.46
CA ASP A 114 5.63 -5.78 2.49
C ASP A 114 6.99 -5.48 3.11
N LEU A 115 7.35 -6.13 4.22
CA LEU A 115 8.66 -5.94 4.86
C LEU A 115 9.82 -6.34 3.96
N TYR A 116 9.71 -7.45 3.22
CA TYR A 116 10.75 -7.83 2.26
C TYR A 116 10.83 -6.82 1.10
N ARG A 117 9.69 -6.44 0.53
CA ARG A 117 9.62 -5.45 -0.55
C ARG A 117 10.21 -4.09 -0.12
N GLU A 118 9.86 -3.59 1.06
CA GLU A 118 10.34 -2.32 1.62
C GLU A 118 11.84 -2.33 1.94
N GLN A 119 12.43 -3.51 2.17
CA GLN A 119 13.87 -3.70 2.31
C GLN A 119 14.61 -3.87 0.96
N GLY A 120 13.90 -3.84 -0.17
CA GLY A 120 14.47 -4.14 -1.50
C GLY A 120 14.71 -5.63 -1.76
N ARG A 121 14.23 -6.51 -0.87
CA ARG A 121 14.34 -7.98 -0.93
C ARG A 121 13.21 -8.57 -1.76
N PHE A 122 13.16 -8.17 -3.04
CA PHE A 122 12.04 -8.48 -3.94
C PHE A 122 11.91 -9.97 -4.28
N ASP A 123 13.03 -10.69 -4.34
CA ASP A 123 13.03 -12.12 -4.65
C ASP A 123 12.35 -12.92 -3.52
N GLU A 124 12.67 -12.60 -2.26
CA GLU A 124 12.00 -13.21 -1.11
C GLU A 124 10.52 -12.81 -1.01
N ALA A 125 10.20 -11.54 -1.32
CA ALA A 125 8.82 -11.08 -1.39
C ALA A 125 8.01 -11.87 -2.44
N ALA A 126 8.60 -12.11 -3.62
CA ALA A 126 8.00 -12.87 -4.70
C ALA A 126 7.75 -14.34 -4.32
N LEU A 127 8.68 -14.97 -3.60
CA LEU A 127 8.51 -16.35 -3.11
C LEU A 127 7.36 -16.46 -2.11
N VAL A 128 7.29 -15.55 -1.13
CA VAL A 128 6.23 -15.57 -0.11
C VAL A 128 4.87 -15.31 -0.74
N ILE A 129 4.74 -14.31 -1.61
CA ILE A 129 3.44 -14.00 -2.24
C ILE A 129 2.97 -15.12 -3.19
N SER A 130 3.89 -15.82 -3.87
CA SER A 130 3.56 -16.97 -4.72
C SER A 130 3.05 -18.17 -3.93
N SER A 131 3.36 -18.24 -2.64
CA SER A 131 2.79 -19.26 -1.73
C SER A 131 1.36 -18.94 -1.30
N MET A 132 0.88 -17.72 -1.56
CA MET A 132 -0.49 -17.29 -1.28
C MET A 132 -1.39 -17.58 -2.49
N GLU A 133 -2.60 -18.09 -2.22
CA GLU A 133 -3.64 -18.16 -3.24
C GLU A 133 -4.26 -16.77 -3.43
N ILE A 134 -3.71 -15.98 -4.36
CA ILE A 134 -4.27 -14.67 -4.72
C ILE A 134 -5.49 -14.91 -5.62
N LYS A 135 -6.67 -14.60 -5.10
CA LYS A 135 -7.91 -14.65 -5.86
C LYS A 135 -8.02 -13.44 -6.80
N SER A 136 -8.82 -13.57 -7.86
CA SER A 136 -9.04 -12.49 -8.83
C SER A 136 -9.76 -11.27 -8.24
N ASP A 137 -10.42 -11.41 -7.10
CA ASP A 137 -11.05 -10.32 -6.34
C ASP A 137 -10.15 -9.75 -5.24
N ASP A 138 -8.96 -10.32 -4.99
CA ASP A 138 -8.00 -9.80 -4.01
C ASP A 138 -7.18 -8.64 -4.60
N VAL A 139 -7.79 -7.45 -4.51
CA VAL A 139 -7.18 -6.18 -4.92
C VAL A 139 -5.85 -5.93 -4.21
N THR A 140 -5.70 -6.38 -2.96
CA THR A 140 -4.48 -6.15 -2.17
C THR A 140 -3.35 -7.04 -2.66
N GLY A 141 -3.61 -8.34 -2.83
CA GLY A 141 -2.64 -9.27 -3.38
C GLY A 141 -2.17 -8.87 -4.78
N GLN A 142 -3.09 -8.42 -5.64
CA GLN A 142 -2.76 -7.94 -7.00
C GLN A 142 -1.91 -6.67 -7.00
N LEU A 143 -2.22 -5.71 -6.13
CA LEU A 143 -1.41 -4.51 -5.97
C LEU A 143 0.01 -4.87 -5.53
N ILE A 144 0.15 -5.70 -4.50
CA ILE A 144 1.46 -6.08 -3.97
C ILE A 144 2.26 -6.87 -5.01
N ALA A 145 1.64 -7.81 -5.74
CA ALA A 145 2.29 -8.52 -6.83
C ALA A 145 2.82 -7.57 -7.92
N THR A 146 2.04 -6.55 -8.28
CA THR A 146 2.46 -5.50 -9.22
C THR A 146 3.66 -4.72 -8.68
N LEU A 147 3.62 -4.29 -7.42
CA LEU A 147 4.71 -3.53 -6.79
C LEU A 147 6.01 -4.33 -6.69
N ILE A 148 5.93 -5.64 -6.44
CA ILE A 148 7.11 -6.53 -6.45
C ILE A 148 7.70 -6.62 -7.85
N LYS A 149 6.85 -6.81 -8.88
CA LYS A 149 7.28 -6.87 -10.28
C LYS A 149 7.96 -5.57 -10.74
N GLU A 150 7.43 -4.43 -10.30
CA GLU A 150 7.98 -3.10 -10.59
C GLU A 150 9.20 -2.75 -9.71
N LYS A 151 9.60 -3.62 -8.77
CA LYS A 151 10.68 -3.39 -7.81
C LYS A 151 10.51 -2.08 -7.03
N GLN A 152 9.27 -1.79 -6.62
CA GLN A 152 8.95 -0.56 -5.90
C GLN A 152 9.04 -0.80 -4.39
N PRO A 153 9.97 -0.17 -3.63
CA PRO A 153 10.13 -0.40 -2.20
C PRO A 153 9.21 0.46 -1.32
N ALA A 154 8.52 1.45 -1.87
CA ALA A 154 7.75 2.41 -1.07
C ALA A 154 6.62 1.76 -0.21
N PRO A 155 6.34 2.22 1.03
CA PRO A 155 5.23 1.74 1.84
C PRO A 155 3.89 2.34 1.35
N LEU A 156 3.27 1.69 0.37
CA LEU A 156 2.18 2.24 -0.45
C LEU A 156 0.76 1.83 -0.04
N ARG A 157 0.57 1.24 1.14
CA ARG A 157 -0.77 0.99 1.70
C ARG A 157 -1.42 2.29 2.16
N TYR A 158 -2.05 2.99 1.22
CA TYR A 158 -2.89 4.17 1.48
C TYR A 158 -4.27 3.95 0.87
N ARG A 159 -5.32 4.08 1.70
CA ARG A 159 -6.71 3.73 1.40
C ARG A 159 -6.87 2.30 0.88
N MET A 160 -7.04 1.38 1.84
CA MET A 160 -7.97 0.28 1.65
C MET A 160 -9.26 0.65 2.36
#